data_AF-A0A6P2P8X5-F1
#
_entry.id   AF-A0A6P2P8X5-F1
#
_cell.length_a   1.000
_cell.length_b   1.000
_cell.length_c   1.000
_cell.angle_alpha   90.00
_cell.angle_beta   90.00
_cell.angle_gamma   90.00
#
_symmetry.space_group_name_H-M   'P 1'
#
loop_
_entity.id
_entity.type
_entity.pdbx_description
1 polymer ?
#
loop_
_entity_poly.entity_id
_entity_poly.type
_entity_poly.pdbx_seq_one_letter_code
_entity_poly.pdbx_strand_id
1 'polypeptide(L)'
;MASIKQDLTNRNESVERVYGFNAESRFLVNRRYQRKLVWSIDEKRAFIDSLRQAFPVPLILLADVEHEGEDRFEIIDGMQRLNAIVSFIEGEFDLDGAYFDLQAMAQTKLLLDGERLIQKTPILDRAICVKIVGYSLPLTVYPATAYTQIDEIFRRINAYGKHLSRQELRVAGVTNSFAQLVRNLAARVRGDVSASDKLYLSSMKQISITSKELPYGLNVDTLFWVQNNILTREYIRQSRDEELIADMLGYILLTPKVSSSAEIIDEFFGYSPNGAKQARKDEIEAAVNKVGSDVLIAQYMTVHDVFRDIVKASKKRFNELMFADAGLRVPRYFQSVFLALWELMVNEQLIIRDVNKAAKALDGAGENISIGGGGGRFSADDREKNITVVKGLLQKSFSKRKQNDPALSSWTTEFENILMQSYTEQTLYDFKQGFMLLDGSAKFDEPLFEKVFKTLAAMANQGPGAVGYVIVGVADDAKTAARIKNLYGVGAIEYQRFLITGIDHEAAGLPKKLDSYFHGITQRLAASQMSEWARAQIARDVRLISYFGRSLVIFKVEAGHEPCDFQGRYYERHGANISEIKQPGYAALFRRFLSAKA
;
A
#
# COMPACT_ATOMS: atom_id res chain seq x y z
N MET A 1 7.17 39.14 -5.68
CA MET A 1 6.60 38.43 -4.52
C MET A 1 5.33 39.15 -4.12
N ALA A 2 4.16 38.66 -4.53
CA ALA A 2 2.89 39.19 -4.05
C ALA A 2 2.63 38.58 -2.66
N SER A 3 2.59 39.44 -1.64
CA SER A 3 2.15 39.08 -0.29
C SER A 3 0.65 38.78 -0.35
N ILE A 4 0.28 37.50 -0.40
CA ILE A 4 -1.09 37.07 -0.17
C ILE A 4 -1.37 37.26 1.33
N LYS A 5 -1.95 38.41 1.71
CA LYS A 5 -2.67 38.54 2.97
C LYS A 5 -3.98 37.75 2.80
N GLN A 6 -4.02 36.51 3.26
CA GLN A 6 -5.27 35.79 3.44
C GLN A 6 -5.91 36.24 4.75
N ASP A 7 -7.10 36.82 4.69
CA ASP A 7 -7.85 37.23 5.87
C ASP A 7 -8.38 36.00 6.61
N LEU A 8 -7.79 35.71 7.77
CA LEU A 8 -8.26 34.70 8.70
C LEU A 8 -9.62 35.13 9.25
N THR A 9 -10.61 34.23 9.20
CA THR A 9 -11.93 34.53 9.75
C THR A 9 -12.05 33.89 11.12
N ASN A 10 -12.00 34.71 12.18
CA ASN A 10 -12.32 34.29 13.54
C ASN A 10 -13.82 34.40 13.77
N ARG A 11 -14.44 33.32 14.25
CA ARG A 11 -15.87 33.26 14.57
C ARG A 11 -16.05 32.61 15.94
N ASN A 12 -17.05 33.07 16.66
CA ASN A 12 -17.50 32.42 17.88
C ASN A 12 -18.87 31.82 17.59
N GLU A 13 -18.98 30.49 17.66
CA GLU A 13 -20.21 29.76 17.34
C GLU A 13 -20.71 29.04 18.60
N SER A 14 -22.02 29.01 18.81
CA SER A 14 -22.56 28.21 19.92
C SER A 14 -22.35 26.72 19.69
N VAL A 15 -22.24 25.95 20.77
CA VAL A 15 -22.22 24.47 20.71
C VAL A 15 -23.44 23.93 19.95
N GLU A 16 -24.61 24.55 20.12
CA GLU A 16 -25.81 24.26 19.33
C GLU A 16 -25.59 24.45 17.83
N ARG A 17 -25.02 25.58 17.39
CA ARG A 17 -24.77 25.82 15.96
C ARG A 17 -23.73 24.84 15.39
N VAL A 18 -22.71 24.51 16.18
CA VAL A 18 -21.71 23.50 15.82
C VAL A 18 -22.34 22.11 15.66
N TYR A 19 -23.29 21.73 16.52
CA TYR A 19 -24.07 20.51 16.35
C TYR A 19 -24.88 20.55 15.03
N GLY A 20 -25.50 21.70 14.73
CA GLY A 20 -26.20 21.95 13.47
C GLY A 20 -25.29 21.74 12.24
N PHE A 21 -24.07 22.28 12.24
CA PHE A 21 -23.10 22.04 11.16
C PHE A 21 -22.79 20.55 10.96
N ASN A 22 -22.67 19.78 12.04
CA ASN A 22 -22.47 18.33 11.93
C ASN A 22 -23.70 17.62 11.34
N ALA A 23 -24.90 18.00 11.75
CA ALA A 23 -26.15 17.42 11.23
C ALA A 23 -26.37 17.75 9.74
N GLU A 24 -25.88 18.90 9.28
CA GLU A 24 -25.85 19.31 7.87
C GLU A 24 -24.67 18.67 7.08
N SER A 25 -23.89 17.78 7.70
CA SER A 25 -22.68 17.15 7.14
C SER A 25 -21.60 18.15 6.71
N ARG A 26 -21.53 19.33 7.32
CA ARG A 26 -20.58 20.38 6.91
C ARG A 26 -19.14 20.12 7.30
N PHE A 27 -18.89 19.22 8.27
CA PHE A 27 -17.54 18.90 8.71
C PHE A 27 -16.93 17.73 7.93
N LEU A 28 -15.77 17.99 7.34
CA LEU A 28 -14.94 17.00 6.66
C LEU A 28 -13.69 16.67 7.48
N VAL A 29 -13.31 15.40 7.46
CA VAL A 29 -12.11 14.86 8.07
C VAL A 29 -11.23 14.30 6.97
N ASN A 30 -9.99 14.78 6.91
CA ASN A 30 -9.00 14.32 5.95
C ASN A 30 -8.09 13.26 6.61
N ARG A 31 -8.35 11.99 6.30
CA ARG A 31 -7.62 10.81 6.83
C ARG A 31 -6.16 10.75 6.40
N ARG A 32 -5.67 11.68 5.57
CA ARG A 32 -4.25 11.81 5.24
C ARG A 32 -3.42 12.27 6.44
N TYR A 33 -3.94 13.16 7.27
CA TYR A 33 -3.21 13.71 8.41
C TYR A 33 -4.03 13.71 9.72
N GLN A 34 -5.36 13.63 9.65
CA GLN A 34 -6.20 13.50 10.85
C GLN A 34 -6.19 12.08 11.40
N ARG A 35 -5.98 11.99 12.71
CA ARG A 35 -6.12 10.75 13.47
C ARG A 35 -7.56 10.25 13.51
N LYS A 36 -7.78 9.02 13.96
CA LYS A 36 -9.12 8.50 14.27
C LYS A 36 -9.65 9.14 15.55
N LEU A 37 -10.92 8.92 15.88
CA LEU A 37 -11.42 9.23 17.22
C LEU A 37 -10.70 8.33 18.23
N VAL A 38 -10.01 8.93 19.20
CA VAL A 38 -9.17 8.20 20.18
C VAL A 38 -9.44 8.60 21.62
N TRP A 39 -10.22 9.66 21.87
CA TRP A 39 -10.63 10.02 23.22
C TRP A 39 -11.47 8.91 23.85
N SER A 40 -11.06 8.49 25.04
CA SER A 40 -11.87 7.69 25.96
C SER A 40 -13.14 8.45 26.38
N ILE A 41 -14.11 7.72 26.92
CA ILE A 41 -15.33 8.34 27.45
C ILE A 41 -14.99 9.34 28.56
N ASP A 42 -14.01 9.04 29.42
CA ASP A 42 -13.60 9.94 30.50
C ASP A 42 -12.97 11.24 29.97
N GLU A 43 -12.16 11.18 28.91
CA GLU A 43 -11.65 12.38 28.23
C GLU A 43 -12.77 13.20 27.60
N LYS A 44 -13.77 12.54 26.99
CA LYS A 44 -14.96 13.22 26.47
C LYS A 44 -15.74 13.89 27.60
N ARG A 45 -15.99 13.20 28.72
CA ARG A 45 -16.68 13.75 29.91
C ARG A 45 -15.95 14.96 30.48
N ALA A 46 -14.64 14.88 30.66
CA ALA A 46 -13.84 16.00 31.16
C ALA A 46 -13.93 17.25 30.27
N PHE A 47 -13.96 17.05 28.94
CA PHE A 47 -14.17 18.15 28.00
C PHE A 47 -15.58 18.76 28.11
N ILE A 48 -16.64 17.93 28.16
CA ILE A 48 -18.01 18.42 28.34
C ILE A 48 -18.18 19.13 29.68
N ASP A 49 -17.55 18.63 30.75
CA ASP A 49 -17.55 19.28 32.06
C ASP A 49 -16.88 20.65 32.01
N SER A 50 -15.84 20.83 31.19
CA SER A 50 -15.23 22.15 30.96
C SER A 50 -16.25 23.14 30.33
N LEU A 51 -17.10 22.67 29.41
CA LEU A 51 -18.19 23.47 28.84
C LEU A 51 -19.26 23.79 29.90
N ARG A 52 -19.65 22.81 30.72
CA ARG A 52 -20.59 22.98 31.84
C ARG A 52 -20.11 24.05 32.83
N GLN A 53 -18.81 24.06 33.13
CA GLN A 53 -18.19 25.02 34.05
C GLN A 53 -17.86 26.37 33.40
N ALA A 54 -18.10 26.54 32.10
CA ALA A 54 -17.75 27.72 31.31
C ALA A 54 -16.24 28.04 31.34
N PHE A 55 -15.38 27.02 31.45
CA PHE A 55 -13.94 27.19 31.36
C PHE A 55 -13.50 27.48 29.92
N PRO A 56 -12.41 28.24 29.72
CA PRO A 56 -11.87 28.48 28.39
C PRO A 56 -11.37 27.16 27.79
N VAL A 57 -11.88 26.80 26.61
CA VAL A 57 -11.42 25.64 25.85
C VAL A 57 -10.52 26.08 24.69
N PRO A 58 -9.55 25.25 24.26
CA PRO A 58 -8.72 25.63 23.14
C PRO A 58 -9.55 25.66 21.85
N LEU A 59 -9.20 26.59 20.96
CA LEU A 59 -9.93 26.89 19.72
C LEU A 59 -10.01 25.72 18.75
N ILE A 60 -11.02 25.74 17.88
CA ILE A 60 -11.22 24.78 16.78
C ILE A 60 -10.73 25.42 15.48
N LEU A 61 -9.95 24.66 14.71
CA LEU A 61 -9.38 25.12 13.45
C LEU A 61 -10.00 24.40 12.28
N LEU A 62 -10.47 25.17 11.32
CA LEU A 62 -11.14 24.69 10.12
C LEU A 62 -10.51 25.32 8.88
N ALA A 63 -10.59 24.62 7.75
CA ALA A 63 -10.39 25.18 6.43
C ALA A 63 -11.72 25.14 5.67
N ASP A 64 -12.06 26.23 4.99
CA ASP A 64 -13.16 26.25 4.05
C ASP A 64 -12.71 25.58 2.76
N VAL A 65 -13.36 24.49 2.35
CA VAL A 65 -12.99 23.70 1.17
C VAL A 65 -14.23 23.37 0.34
N GLU A 66 -14.07 23.36 -0.98
CA GLU A 66 -15.09 22.80 -1.86
C GLU A 66 -14.99 21.26 -1.86
N HIS A 67 -16.11 20.59 -1.59
CA HIS A 67 -16.22 19.15 -1.66
C HIS A 67 -17.60 18.75 -2.17
N GLU A 68 -17.64 17.91 -3.20
CA GLU A 68 -18.90 17.48 -3.85
C GLU A 68 -19.76 18.66 -4.35
N GLY A 69 -19.13 19.78 -4.73
CA GLY A 69 -19.79 20.98 -5.25
C GLY A 69 -20.40 21.89 -4.18
N GLU A 70 -20.11 21.65 -2.90
CA GLU A 70 -20.58 22.47 -1.78
C GLU A 70 -19.41 22.91 -0.88
N ASP A 71 -19.57 24.07 -0.24
CA ASP A 71 -18.62 24.59 0.75
C ASP A 71 -18.72 23.84 2.08
N ARG A 72 -17.62 23.24 2.48
CA ARG A 72 -17.50 22.39 3.67
C ARG A 72 -16.32 22.84 4.52
N PHE A 73 -16.37 22.52 5.81
CA PHE A 73 -15.30 22.78 6.76
C PHE A 73 -14.41 21.55 6.93
N GLU A 74 -13.23 21.54 6.32
CA GLU A 74 -12.19 20.54 6.61
C GLU A 74 -11.58 20.82 7.98
N ILE A 75 -11.65 19.85 8.89
CA ILE A 75 -11.17 20.00 10.26
C ILE A 75 -9.63 19.91 10.27
N ILE A 76 -8.97 20.97 10.74
CA ILE A 76 -7.52 21.01 10.97
C ILE A 76 -7.21 20.66 12.43
N ASP A 77 -7.95 21.20 13.39
CA ASP A 77 -7.80 20.85 14.80
C ASP A 77 -9.15 20.89 15.52
N GLY A 78 -9.32 20.05 16.54
CA GLY A 78 -10.54 19.98 17.35
C GLY A 78 -11.52 18.88 16.96
N MET A 79 -11.13 17.95 16.08
CA MET A 79 -11.98 16.80 15.70
C MET A 79 -12.51 16.02 16.92
N GLN A 80 -11.68 15.77 17.95
CA GLN A 80 -12.11 15.04 19.16
C GLN A 80 -13.11 15.86 20.00
N ARG A 81 -12.92 17.18 20.08
CA ARG A 81 -13.82 18.11 20.78
C ARG A 81 -15.18 18.18 20.09
N LEU A 82 -15.17 18.35 18.77
CA LEU A 82 -16.38 18.31 17.94
C LEU A 82 -17.12 16.98 18.11
N ASN A 83 -16.40 15.86 18.07
CA ASN A 83 -17.02 14.55 18.29
C ASN A 83 -17.56 14.39 19.71
N ALA A 84 -16.85 14.85 20.75
CA ALA A 84 -17.32 14.78 22.13
C ALA A 84 -18.64 15.52 22.32
N ILE A 85 -18.76 16.72 21.75
CA ILE A 85 -20.01 17.53 21.73
C ILE A 85 -21.14 16.74 21.08
N VAL A 86 -20.94 16.28 19.84
CA VAL A 86 -21.97 15.55 19.08
C VAL A 86 -22.40 14.29 19.82
N SER A 87 -21.43 13.50 20.30
CA SER A 87 -21.68 12.24 21.01
C SER A 87 -22.42 12.45 22.34
N PHE A 88 -22.14 13.55 23.06
CA PHE A 88 -22.84 13.89 24.30
C PHE A 88 -24.29 14.30 24.03
N ILE A 89 -24.52 15.20 23.07
CA ILE A 89 -25.85 15.68 22.68
C ILE A 89 -26.73 14.52 22.19
N GLU A 90 -26.15 13.55 21.47
CA GLU A 90 -26.85 12.35 21.00
C GLU A 90 -27.05 11.28 22.10
N GLY A 91 -26.64 11.56 23.34
CA GLY A 91 -26.83 10.68 24.48
C GLY A 91 -25.96 9.42 24.46
N GLU A 92 -24.80 9.43 23.80
CA GLU A 92 -23.96 8.24 23.70
C GLU A 92 -23.25 7.89 25.01
N PHE A 93 -22.90 8.90 25.80
CA PHE A 93 -22.33 8.76 27.14
C PHE A 93 -22.96 9.76 28.11
N ASP A 94 -22.93 9.44 29.39
CA ASP A 94 -23.47 10.29 30.46
C ASP A 94 -22.43 11.30 30.99
N LEU A 95 -22.92 12.36 31.62
CA LEU A 95 -22.16 13.26 32.48
C LEU A 95 -22.67 13.09 33.91
N ASP A 96 -21.80 12.70 34.84
CA ASP A 96 -22.14 12.44 36.25
C ASP A 96 -23.32 11.46 36.43
N GLY A 97 -23.43 10.44 35.55
CA GLY A 97 -24.49 9.44 35.60
C GLY A 97 -25.83 9.84 34.97
N ALA A 98 -25.92 11.02 34.33
CA ALA A 98 -27.12 11.48 33.64
C ALA A 98 -26.85 11.87 32.16
N TYR A 99 -27.83 11.65 31.28
CA TYR A 99 -27.72 11.84 29.83
C TYR A 99 -28.34 13.17 29.39
N PHE A 100 -27.83 13.72 28.28
CA PHE A 100 -28.37 14.96 27.70
C PHE A 100 -29.89 14.86 27.47
N ASP A 101 -30.59 15.94 27.80
CA ASP A 101 -32.03 16.06 27.56
C ASP A 101 -32.29 16.40 26.10
N LEU A 102 -32.74 15.42 25.31
CA LEU A 102 -33.00 15.58 23.89
C LEU A 102 -34.13 16.58 23.58
N GLN A 103 -34.91 17.02 24.57
CA GLN A 103 -35.90 18.08 24.39
C GLN A 103 -35.32 19.48 24.60
N ALA A 104 -34.05 19.60 25.03
CA ALA A 104 -33.41 20.89 25.31
C ALA A 104 -33.15 21.73 24.06
N MET A 105 -33.01 21.10 22.88
CA MET A 105 -32.86 21.78 21.59
C MET A 105 -33.99 21.38 20.64
N ALA A 106 -34.45 22.31 19.81
CA ALA A 106 -35.48 22.03 18.80
C ALA A 106 -35.03 20.94 17.83
N GLN A 107 -33.74 20.93 17.46
CA GLN A 107 -33.17 19.95 16.55
C GLN A 107 -33.13 18.54 17.15
N THR A 108 -32.66 18.37 18.38
CA THR A 108 -32.65 17.05 19.06
C THR A 108 -34.07 16.58 19.36
N LYS A 109 -35.00 17.50 19.63
CA LYS A 109 -36.42 17.18 19.81
C LYS A 109 -37.02 16.63 18.51
N LEU A 110 -36.74 17.26 17.36
CA LEU A 110 -37.20 16.74 16.07
C LEU A 110 -36.65 15.32 15.79
N LEU A 111 -35.39 15.05 16.18
CA LEU A 111 -34.80 13.72 16.05
C LEU A 111 -35.39 12.71 17.02
N LEU A 112 -35.76 13.13 18.23
CA LEU A 112 -36.46 12.32 19.22
C LEU A 112 -37.88 11.98 18.74
N ASP A 113 -38.64 12.98 18.31
CA ASP A 113 -40.02 12.83 17.81
C ASP A 113 -40.06 11.93 16.56
N GLY A 114 -39.01 11.97 15.74
CA GLY A 114 -38.81 11.09 14.59
C GLY A 114 -38.12 9.75 14.89
N GLU A 115 -37.95 9.38 16.17
CA GLU A 115 -37.32 8.13 16.64
C GLU A 115 -35.90 7.87 16.10
N ARG A 116 -35.19 8.92 15.66
CA ARG A 116 -33.79 8.84 15.20
C ARG A 116 -32.81 8.93 16.36
N LEU A 117 -33.24 9.50 17.48
CA LEU A 117 -32.55 9.48 18.77
C LEU A 117 -33.49 8.97 19.86
N ILE A 118 -32.94 8.24 20.84
CA ILE A 118 -33.70 7.68 21.96
C ILE A 118 -33.19 8.32 23.25
N GLN A 119 -34.10 8.88 24.05
CA GLN A 119 -33.76 9.46 25.33
C GLN A 119 -33.29 8.38 26.31
N LYS A 120 -32.05 8.50 26.79
CA LYS A 120 -31.53 7.67 27.87
C LYS A 120 -31.82 8.28 29.23
N THR A 121 -31.84 7.43 30.26
CA THR A 121 -32.12 7.82 31.65
C THR A 121 -30.99 7.36 32.57
N PRO A 122 -30.72 8.05 33.69
CA PRO A 122 -31.33 9.31 34.16
C PRO A 122 -31.11 10.50 33.21
N ILE A 123 -32.02 11.47 33.20
CA ILE A 123 -31.93 12.68 32.34
C ILE A 123 -31.21 13.78 33.12
N LEU A 124 -30.25 14.44 32.47
CA LEU A 124 -29.52 15.57 33.03
C LEU A 124 -30.44 16.79 33.12
N ASP A 125 -30.25 17.61 34.15
CA ASP A 125 -31.04 18.83 34.33
C ASP A 125 -31.02 19.72 33.08
N ARG A 126 -32.22 20.17 32.67
CA ARG A 126 -32.39 20.92 31.42
C ARG A 126 -31.65 22.24 31.42
N ALA A 127 -31.52 22.92 32.56
CA ALA A 127 -30.77 24.16 32.64
C ALA A 127 -29.27 23.93 32.42
N ILE A 128 -28.72 22.81 32.90
CA ILE A 128 -27.35 22.39 32.59
C ILE A 128 -27.19 22.12 31.09
N CYS A 129 -28.13 21.40 30.47
CA CYS A 129 -28.11 21.12 29.03
C CYS A 129 -28.08 22.41 28.21
N VAL A 130 -28.97 23.36 28.52
CA VAL A 130 -29.03 24.68 27.87
C VAL A 130 -27.72 25.46 28.06
N LYS A 131 -27.13 25.42 29.26
CA LYS A 131 -25.84 26.06 29.54
C LYS A 131 -24.71 25.50 28.67
N ILE A 132 -24.65 24.18 28.51
CA ILE A 132 -23.62 23.51 27.69
C ILE A 132 -23.79 23.90 26.21
N VAL A 133 -25.01 23.81 25.66
CA VAL A 133 -25.24 24.08 24.24
C VAL A 133 -25.16 25.57 23.87
N GLY A 134 -25.38 26.44 24.85
CA GLY A 134 -25.17 27.88 24.74
C GLY A 134 -23.70 28.32 24.86
N TYR A 135 -22.77 27.43 25.22
CA TYR A 135 -21.35 27.77 25.30
C TYR A 135 -20.83 28.23 23.94
N SER A 136 -20.09 29.35 23.92
CA SER A 136 -19.53 29.94 22.71
C SER A 136 -18.13 29.39 22.42
N LEU A 137 -18.00 28.56 21.39
CA LEU A 137 -16.75 27.96 20.97
C LEU A 137 -15.96 28.93 20.07
N PRO A 138 -14.66 29.14 20.34
CA PRO A 138 -13.80 29.89 19.45
C PRO A 138 -13.41 29.04 18.23
N LEU A 139 -13.78 29.49 17.03
CA LEU A 139 -13.45 28.89 15.74
C LEU A 139 -12.59 29.85 14.91
N THR A 140 -11.59 29.31 14.22
CA THR A 140 -10.84 30.03 13.19
C THR A 140 -10.94 29.25 11.87
N VAL A 141 -11.36 29.94 10.81
CA VAL A 141 -11.53 29.36 9.47
C VAL A 141 -10.51 29.96 8.51
N TYR A 142 -9.76 29.08 7.84
CA TYR A 142 -8.81 29.43 6.78
C TYR A 142 -9.46 29.30 5.40
N PRO A 143 -9.30 30.28 4.49
CA PRO A 143 -9.79 30.16 3.12
C PRO A 143 -8.93 29.17 2.31
N ALA A 144 -9.54 28.19 1.62
CA ALA A 144 -8.81 27.29 0.73
C ALA A 144 -8.28 28.01 -0.51
N THR A 145 -7.03 28.47 -0.45
CA THR A 145 -6.30 28.84 -1.68
C THR A 145 -5.04 28.01 -1.91
N ALA A 146 -4.62 27.17 -0.95
CA ALA A 146 -3.58 26.17 -1.17
C ALA A 146 -3.62 25.03 -0.14
N TYR A 147 -3.89 23.80 -0.58
CA TYR A 147 -3.85 22.58 0.26
C TYR A 147 -2.51 22.39 1.00
N THR A 148 -1.40 22.87 0.43
CA THR A 148 -0.07 22.78 1.05
C THR A 148 0.07 23.62 2.32
N GLN A 149 -0.69 24.71 2.45
CA GLN A 149 -0.69 25.54 3.65
C GLN A 149 -1.44 24.87 4.81
N ILE A 150 -2.52 24.15 4.52
CA ILE A 150 -3.32 23.44 5.54
C ILE A 150 -2.45 22.40 6.26
N ASP A 151 -1.68 21.63 5.50
CA ASP A 151 -0.74 20.63 6.04
C ASP A 151 0.34 21.26 6.94
N GLU A 152 0.85 22.44 6.58
CA GLU A 152 1.86 23.14 7.36
C GLU A 152 1.27 23.76 8.64
N ILE A 153 0.07 24.34 8.57
CA ILE A 153 -0.67 24.85 9.73
C ILE A 153 -0.95 23.70 10.72
N PHE A 154 -1.48 22.57 10.21
CA PHE A 154 -1.71 21.37 10.99
C PHE A 154 -0.44 20.92 11.72
N ARG A 155 0.68 20.82 10.99
CA ARG A 155 1.97 20.40 11.55
C ARG A 155 2.46 21.35 12.63
N ARG A 156 2.46 22.66 12.36
CA ARG A 156 2.98 23.69 13.29
C ARG A 156 2.19 23.69 14.60
N ILE A 157 0.87 23.60 14.54
CA ILE A 157 0.03 23.72 15.74
C ILE A 157 0.13 22.46 16.61
N ASN A 158 0.16 21.30 15.98
CA ASN A 158 0.22 20.04 16.69
C ASN A 158 1.64 19.64 17.14
N ALA A 159 2.68 20.29 16.62
CA ALA A 159 4.07 20.07 17.07
C ALA A 159 4.35 20.66 18.47
N TYR A 160 3.67 21.76 18.87
CA TYR A 160 3.92 22.47 20.13
C TYR A 160 2.87 22.22 21.24
N GLY A 161 1.76 21.52 20.95
CA GLY A 161 0.68 21.19 21.90
C GLY A 161 0.73 19.76 22.46
N LYS A 162 -0.37 19.31 23.11
CA LYS A 162 -0.52 17.94 23.66
C LYS A 162 -0.29 16.92 22.52
N HIS A 163 0.82 16.20 22.63
CA HIS A 163 1.62 15.71 21.50
C HIS A 163 0.90 14.75 20.55
N LEU A 164 0.97 15.04 19.25
CA LEU A 164 0.90 13.99 18.23
C LEU A 164 1.99 12.96 18.53
N SER A 165 1.69 11.68 18.28
CA SER A 165 2.69 10.63 18.24
C SER A 165 3.74 10.94 17.17
N ARG A 166 4.94 10.36 17.33
CA ARG A 166 6.02 10.49 16.32
C ARG A 166 5.54 10.08 14.92
N GLN A 167 4.75 9.02 14.81
CA GLN A 167 4.24 8.57 13.51
C GLN A 167 3.24 9.56 12.90
N GLU A 168 2.36 10.18 13.70
CA GLU A 168 1.44 11.21 13.19
C GLU A 168 2.20 12.46 12.71
N LEU A 169 3.29 12.84 13.40
CA LEU A 169 4.19 13.89 12.93
C LEU A 169 4.82 13.52 11.59
N ARG A 170 5.27 12.27 11.41
CA ARG A 170 5.85 11.80 10.14
C ARG A 170 4.90 11.92 8.96
N VAL A 171 3.61 11.63 9.17
CA VAL A 171 2.64 11.64 8.07
C VAL A 171 2.11 13.05 7.77
N ALA A 172 2.20 13.99 8.73
CA ALA A 172 1.72 15.36 8.59
C ALA A 172 2.35 16.09 7.38
N GLY A 173 1.57 16.22 6.30
CA GLY A 173 1.98 16.85 5.05
C GLY A 173 2.96 16.05 4.19
N VAL A 174 3.08 14.74 4.42
CA VAL A 174 3.81 13.83 3.54
C VAL A 174 2.82 13.13 2.61
N THR A 175 3.03 13.26 1.31
CA THR A 175 2.07 12.85 0.27
C THR A 175 2.65 11.82 -0.69
N ASN A 176 3.82 11.29 -0.37
CA ASN A 176 4.58 10.40 -1.24
C ASN A 176 4.03 8.97 -1.31
N SER A 177 4.50 8.19 -2.29
CA SER A 177 4.06 6.82 -2.52
C SER A 177 4.33 5.90 -1.33
N PHE A 178 5.44 6.10 -0.61
CA PHE A 178 5.78 5.32 0.58
C PHE A 178 4.81 5.54 1.75
N ALA A 179 4.51 6.80 2.10
CA ALA A 179 3.56 7.10 3.19
C ALA A 179 2.16 6.57 2.87
N GLN A 180 1.73 6.67 1.61
CA GLN A 180 0.46 6.10 1.17
C GLN A 180 0.46 4.57 1.24
N LEU A 181 1.55 3.91 0.84
CA LEU A 181 1.71 2.46 0.96
C LEU A 181 1.59 2.00 2.42
N VAL A 182 2.31 2.65 3.34
CA VAL A 182 2.25 2.36 4.79
C VAL A 182 0.82 2.50 5.32
N ARG A 183 0.15 3.61 5.00
CA ARG A 183 -1.22 3.87 5.45
C ARG A 183 -2.21 2.84 4.91
N ASN A 184 -2.10 2.50 3.63
CA ASN A 184 -2.96 1.51 2.97
C ASN A 184 -2.78 0.12 3.57
N LEU A 185 -1.53 -0.29 3.83
CA LEU A 185 -1.24 -1.55 4.51
C LEU A 185 -1.77 -1.58 5.93
N ALA A 186 -1.57 -0.51 6.71
CA ALA A 186 -2.07 -0.44 8.08
C ALA A 186 -3.60 -0.54 8.13
N ALA A 187 -4.30 0.17 7.23
CA ALA A 187 -5.76 0.07 7.11
C ALA A 187 -6.22 -1.36 6.75
N ARG A 188 -5.54 -2.03 5.82
CA ARG A 188 -5.86 -3.42 5.45
C ARG A 188 -5.61 -4.41 6.58
N VAL A 189 -4.50 -4.28 7.32
CA VAL A 189 -4.18 -5.15 8.47
C VAL A 189 -5.16 -4.95 9.63
N ARG A 190 -5.61 -3.71 9.87
CA ARG A 190 -6.65 -3.39 10.86
C ARG A 190 -8.05 -3.85 10.43
N GLY A 191 -8.32 -3.92 9.13
CA GLY A 191 -9.62 -4.26 8.57
C GLY A 191 -10.55 -3.06 8.30
N ASP A 192 -10.04 -1.82 8.31
CA ASP A 192 -10.79 -0.60 8.02
C ASP A 192 -10.47 0.00 6.65
N VAL A 193 -10.86 -0.69 5.58
CA VAL A 193 -10.77 -0.11 4.23
C VAL A 193 -11.81 1.01 4.07
N SER A 194 -11.43 2.25 4.37
CA SER A 194 -12.17 3.43 3.93
C SER A 194 -11.90 3.67 2.44
N ALA A 195 -12.95 3.71 1.62
CA ALA A 195 -12.83 3.91 0.17
C ALA A 195 -12.35 5.32 -0.24
N SER A 196 -12.36 6.29 0.68
CA SER A 196 -11.98 7.69 0.45
C SER A 196 -11.16 8.26 1.62
N ASP A 197 -10.26 9.18 1.28
CA ASP A 197 -9.43 9.94 2.22
C ASP A 197 -10.19 11.07 2.92
N LYS A 198 -11.26 11.57 2.29
CA LYS A 198 -12.13 12.59 2.87
C LYS A 198 -13.43 11.94 3.30
N LEU A 199 -13.78 12.14 4.56
CA LEU A 199 -14.96 11.55 5.20
C LEU A 199 -15.67 12.60 6.03
N TYR A 200 -17.01 12.54 6.08
CA TYR A 200 -17.78 13.37 7.00
C TYR A 200 -17.46 13.01 8.46
N LEU A 201 -17.47 13.99 9.36
CA LEU A 201 -17.24 13.76 10.79
C LEU A 201 -18.23 12.74 11.37
N SER A 202 -19.48 12.74 10.90
CA SER A 202 -20.51 11.76 11.27
C SER A 202 -20.11 10.32 10.90
N SER A 203 -19.48 10.13 9.74
CA SER A 203 -18.99 8.83 9.26
C SER A 203 -17.77 8.32 10.03
N MET A 204 -17.02 9.19 10.72
CA MET A 204 -15.83 8.80 11.48
C MET A 204 -16.15 7.78 12.58
N LYS A 205 -17.36 7.81 13.14
CA LYS A 205 -17.80 6.87 14.19
C LYS A 205 -17.70 5.41 13.74
N GLN A 206 -18.08 5.10 12.49
CA GLN A 206 -18.15 3.72 11.98
C GLN A 206 -16.78 3.09 11.74
N ILE A 207 -15.75 3.90 11.49
CA ILE A 207 -14.40 3.44 11.14
C ILE A 207 -13.35 3.68 12.26
N SER A 208 -13.74 4.44 13.29
CA SER A 208 -12.87 4.77 14.40
C SER A 208 -12.74 3.59 15.37
N ILE A 209 -11.62 3.57 16.09
CA ILE A 209 -11.30 2.54 17.06
C ILE A 209 -11.94 2.92 18.39
N THR A 210 -12.92 2.14 18.86
CA THR A 210 -13.72 2.47 20.05
C THR A 210 -13.36 1.58 21.25
N SER A 211 -13.77 2.01 22.45
CA SER A 211 -13.79 1.16 23.64
C SER A 211 -14.98 0.20 23.58
N LYS A 212 -14.94 -0.90 24.37
CA LYS A 212 -16.01 -1.92 24.44
C LYS A 212 -17.42 -1.37 24.75
N GLU A 213 -17.51 -0.14 25.24
CA GLU A 213 -18.75 0.46 25.74
C GLU A 213 -19.58 1.17 24.65
N LEU A 214 -19.03 1.38 23.45
CA LEU A 214 -19.76 2.00 22.33
C LEU A 214 -20.27 0.94 21.35
N PRO A 215 -21.52 1.06 20.84
CA PRO A 215 -22.14 0.05 19.99
C PRO A 215 -21.66 0.08 18.52
N TYR A 216 -20.67 0.92 18.20
CA TYR A 216 -20.19 1.16 16.83
C TYR A 216 -18.66 1.31 16.80
N GLY A 217 -18.06 1.20 15.62
CA GLY A 217 -16.61 1.31 15.40
C GLY A 217 -15.86 -0.02 15.46
N LEU A 218 -14.56 -0.01 15.15
CA LEU A 218 -13.71 -1.19 15.30
C LEU A 218 -13.32 -1.39 16.76
N ASN A 219 -13.65 -2.55 17.31
CA ASN A 219 -13.20 -2.92 18.64
C ASN A 219 -11.68 -3.11 18.64
N VAL A 220 -10.97 -2.27 19.40
CA VAL A 220 -9.50 -2.32 19.48
C VAL A 220 -8.97 -3.69 19.89
N ASP A 221 -9.73 -4.45 20.68
CA ASP A 221 -9.34 -5.76 21.19
C ASP A 221 -9.40 -6.87 20.14
N THR A 222 -10.18 -6.67 19.08
CA THR A 222 -10.31 -7.64 17.98
C THR A 222 -9.31 -7.38 16.85
N LEU A 223 -8.56 -6.29 16.93
CA LEU A 223 -7.52 -5.99 15.93
C LEU A 223 -6.38 -6.99 16.02
N PHE A 224 -5.86 -7.41 14.87
CA PHE A 224 -4.76 -8.38 14.75
C PHE A 224 -3.61 -8.10 15.74
N TRP A 225 -3.17 -6.84 15.81
CA TRP A 225 -2.06 -6.42 16.66
C TRP A 225 -2.29 -6.65 18.15
N VAL A 226 -3.50 -6.32 18.64
CA VAL A 226 -3.86 -6.38 20.07
C VAL A 226 -4.24 -7.80 20.45
N GLN A 227 -5.00 -8.49 19.60
CA GLN A 227 -5.39 -9.88 19.80
C GLN A 227 -4.16 -10.80 19.94
N ASN A 228 -3.08 -10.49 19.23
CA ASN A 228 -1.83 -11.25 19.27
C ASN A 228 -0.78 -10.68 20.24
N ASN A 229 -1.12 -9.67 21.05
CA ASN A 229 -0.21 -8.99 21.98
C ASN A 229 1.09 -8.48 21.32
N ILE A 230 1.03 -8.11 20.04
CA ILE A 230 2.15 -7.52 19.30
C ILE A 230 2.28 -6.04 19.68
N LEU A 231 1.15 -5.32 19.66
CA LEU A 231 1.04 -3.93 20.08
C LEU A 231 -0.11 -3.78 21.08
N THR A 232 -0.01 -2.80 21.97
CA THR A 232 -1.10 -2.49 22.90
C THR A 232 -2.12 -1.54 22.31
N ARG A 233 -3.27 -1.44 22.97
CA ARG A 233 -4.31 -0.44 22.67
C ARG A 233 -3.74 0.97 22.54
N GLU A 234 -2.85 1.34 23.46
CA GLU A 234 -2.20 2.65 23.47
C GLU A 234 -1.29 2.85 22.24
N TYR A 235 -0.52 1.83 21.86
CA TYR A 235 0.33 1.89 20.67
C TYR A 235 -0.47 1.99 19.38
N ILE A 236 -1.63 1.32 19.29
CA ILE A 236 -2.53 1.48 18.15
C ILE A 236 -3.11 2.90 18.08
N ARG A 237 -3.46 3.50 19.24
CA ARG A 237 -3.93 4.91 19.28
C ARG A 237 -2.85 5.91 18.85
N GLN A 238 -1.57 5.55 19.00
CA GLN A 238 -0.41 6.33 18.57
C GLN A 238 0.10 5.95 17.17
N SER A 239 -0.68 5.21 16.36
CA SER A 239 -0.30 4.73 15.03
C SER A 239 1.05 3.97 14.98
N ARG A 240 1.43 3.28 16.06
CA ARG A 240 2.69 2.52 16.11
C ARG A 240 2.71 1.30 15.20
N ASP A 241 1.55 0.84 14.76
CA ASP A 241 1.44 -0.18 13.72
C ASP A 241 1.86 0.35 12.34
N GLU A 242 1.54 1.59 12.00
CA GLU A 242 2.08 2.25 10.79
C GLU A 242 3.60 2.41 10.89
N GLU A 243 4.12 2.76 12.06
CA GLU A 243 5.57 2.80 12.31
C GLU A 243 6.22 1.41 12.12
N LEU A 244 5.61 0.36 12.66
CA LEU A 244 6.09 -1.02 12.53
C LEU A 244 6.09 -1.50 11.07
N ILE A 245 5.03 -1.17 10.32
CA ILE A 245 4.92 -1.45 8.88
C ILE A 245 6.00 -0.68 8.11
N ALA A 246 6.17 0.62 8.37
CA ALA A 246 7.18 1.45 7.73
C ALA A 246 8.60 0.90 7.95
N ASP A 247 8.92 0.45 9.16
CA ASP A 247 10.20 -0.17 9.50
C ASP A 247 10.44 -1.50 8.77
N MET A 248 9.42 -2.35 8.65
CA MET A 248 9.52 -3.58 7.87
C MET A 248 9.69 -3.30 6.38
N LEU A 249 8.92 -2.36 5.82
CA LEU A 249 9.04 -1.97 4.42
C LEU A 249 10.41 -1.36 4.12
N GLY A 250 10.95 -0.54 5.02
CA GLY A 250 12.31 -0.01 4.90
C GLY A 250 13.36 -1.13 4.80
N TYR A 251 13.23 -2.17 5.62
CA TYR A 251 14.12 -3.34 5.53
C TYR A 251 13.90 -4.18 4.26
N ILE A 252 12.65 -4.33 3.82
CA ILE A 252 12.31 -5.06 2.59
C ILE A 252 12.93 -4.36 1.37
N LEU A 253 12.75 -3.04 1.27
CA LEU A 253 12.98 -2.27 0.04
C LEU A 253 14.41 -1.74 -0.11
N LEU A 254 15.09 -1.40 0.99
CA LEU A 254 16.40 -0.73 0.92
C LEU A 254 17.56 -1.71 0.91
N THR A 255 18.64 -1.32 0.21
CA THR A 255 19.92 -2.03 0.16
C THR A 255 21.06 -1.00 0.25
N PRO A 256 21.97 -1.10 1.24
CA PRO A 256 22.11 -2.16 2.24
C PRO A 256 20.94 -2.19 3.24
N LYS A 257 20.77 -3.32 3.93
CA LYS A 257 19.70 -3.48 4.94
C LYS A 257 19.87 -2.47 6.06
N VAL A 258 18.74 -1.90 6.50
CA VAL A 258 18.70 -0.80 7.46
C VAL A 258 18.40 -1.29 8.88
N SER A 259 19.02 -0.65 9.87
CA SER A 259 18.65 -0.86 11.27
C SER A 259 17.26 -0.30 11.57
N SER A 260 16.57 -0.87 12.55
CA SER A 260 15.31 -0.35 13.07
C SER A 260 15.60 0.67 14.18
N SER A 261 15.14 1.90 13.99
CA SER A 261 15.21 3.00 14.96
C SER A 261 14.23 4.10 14.56
N ALA A 262 13.76 4.89 15.52
CA ALA A 262 12.82 5.97 15.23
C ALA A 262 13.42 7.00 14.27
N GLU A 263 14.73 7.27 14.38
CA GLU A 263 15.47 8.22 13.55
C GLU A 263 15.50 7.78 12.08
N ILE A 264 15.73 6.49 11.82
CA ILE A 264 15.71 5.95 10.45
C ILE A 264 14.30 6.01 9.86
N ILE A 265 13.28 5.74 10.67
CA ILE A 265 11.90 5.84 10.21
C ILE A 265 11.56 7.31 9.93
N ASP A 266 11.99 8.26 10.77
CA ASP A 266 11.84 9.71 10.53
C ASP A 266 12.42 10.08 9.15
N GLU A 267 13.60 9.58 8.80
CA GLU A 267 14.24 9.82 7.50
C GLU A 267 13.45 9.28 6.30
N PHE A 268 12.72 8.15 6.43
CA PHE A 268 11.85 7.64 5.35
C PHE A 268 10.73 8.64 4.99
N PHE A 269 10.31 9.45 5.95
CA PHE A 269 9.29 10.49 5.76
C PHE A 269 9.91 11.88 5.52
N GLY A 270 11.24 11.98 5.43
CA GLY A 270 11.97 13.23 5.18
C GLY A 270 12.21 14.09 6.41
N TYR A 271 12.10 13.52 7.62
CA TYR A 271 12.42 14.20 8.87
C TYR A 271 13.87 13.91 9.27
N SER A 272 14.71 14.94 9.30
CA SER A 272 16.07 14.84 9.84
C SER A 272 16.40 16.13 10.62
N PRO A 273 16.66 16.06 11.94
CA PRO A 273 17.01 17.24 12.74
C PRO A 273 18.30 17.94 12.29
N ASN A 274 19.19 17.22 11.60
CA ASN A 274 20.54 17.68 11.28
C ASN A 274 20.76 17.98 9.78
N GLY A 275 19.70 18.04 8.97
CA GLY A 275 19.82 18.39 7.56
C GLY A 275 20.60 17.36 6.71
N ALA A 276 20.77 16.12 7.19
CA ALA A 276 21.14 14.99 6.35
C ALA A 276 19.95 14.71 5.42
N LYS A 277 20.00 15.41 4.28
CA LYS A 277 18.95 15.65 3.29
C LYS A 277 18.20 14.38 2.87
N GLN A 278 16.95 14.58 2.46
CA GLN A 278 16.15 13.97 1.36
C GLN A 278 16.53 12.60 0.76
N ALA A 279 17.81 12.25 0.67
CA ALA A 279 18.34 11.06 0.01
C ALA A 279 17.63 9.76 0.40
N ARG A 280 17.41 9.50 1.69
CA ARG A 280 16.75 8.24 2.12
C ARG A 280 15.26 8.22 1.83
N LYS A 281 14.59 9.38 1.92
CA LYS A 281 13.20 9.55 1.47
C LYS A 281 13.09 9.28 -0.04
N ASP A 282 13.98 9.87 -0.83
CA ASP A 282 13.99 9.70 -2.29
C ASP A 282 14.34 8.25 -2.67
N GLU A 283 15.27 7.62 -1.94
CA GLU A 283 15.66 6.21 -2.13
C GLU A 283 14.50 5.25 -1.85
N ILE A 284 13.79 5.43 -0.73
CA ILE A 284 12.65 4.55 -0.40
C ILE A 284 11.45 4.80 -1.33
N GLU A 285 11.22 6.04 -1.76
CA GLU A 285 10.21 6.36 -2.78
C GLU A 285 10.56 5.70 -4.12
N ALA A 286 11.82 5.79 -4.55
CA ALA A 286 12.28 5.12 -5.76
C ALA A 286 12.11 3.61 -5.65
N ALA A 287 12.42 3.00 -4.50
CA ALA A 287 12.25 1.57 -4.27
C ALA A 287 10.77 1.14 -4.28
N VAL A 288 9.86 1.92 -3.69
CA VAL A 288 8.41 1.68 -3.79
C VAL A 288 7.95 1.75 -5.23
N ASN A 289 8.33 2.81 -5.95
CA ASN A 289 7.91 3.01 -7.34
C ASN A 289 8.45 1.90 -8.25
N LYS A 290 9.68 1.42 -7.99
CA LYS A 290 10.33 0.33 -8.73
C LYS A 290 9.46 -0.93 -8.79
N VAL A 291 8.90 -1.34 -7.65
CA VAL A 291 8.08 -2.57 -7.53
C VAL A 291 6.60 -2.29 -7.81
N GLY A 292 6.12 -1.10 -7.42
CA GLY A 292 4.71 -0.71 -7.51
C GLY A 292 3.94 -1.01 -6.22
N SER A 293 3.16 -0.04 -5.76
CA SER A 293 2.43 -0.13 -4.48
C SER A 293 1.44 -1.30 -4.44
N ASP A 294 0.72 -1.60 -5.53
CA ASP A 294 -0.26 -2.68 -5.55
C ASP A 294 0.38 -4.06 -5.39
N VAL A 295 1.54 -4.26 -6.02
CA VAL A 295 2.33 -5.50 -5.91
C VAL A 295 2.85 -5.66 -4.49
N LEU A 296 3.42 -4.59 -3.91
CA LEU A 296 3.90 -4.61 -2.52
C LEU A 296 2.77 -4.87 -1.53
N ILE A 297 1.59 -4.30 -1.77
CA ILE A 297 0.40 -4.58 -0.96
C ILE A 297 -0.01 -6.04 -1.05
N ALA A 298 -0.10 -6.60 -2.26
CA ALA A 298 -0.48 -8.00 -2.45
C ALA A 298 0.52 -8.96 -1.77
N GLN A 299 1.83 -8.71 -1.93
CA GLN A 299 2.89 -9.51 -1.32
C GLN A 299 2.83 -9.44 0.20
N TYR A 300 2.78 -8.23 0.76
CA TYR A 300 2.72 -8.02 2.20
C TYR A 300 1.49 -8.69 2.81
N MET A 301 0.31 -8.52 2.20
CA MET A 301 -0.91 -9.13 2.70
C MET A 301 -0.89 -10.66 2.60
N THR A 302 -0.28 -11.22 1.55
CA THR A 302 -0.15 -12.68 1.44
C THR A 302 0.80 -13.25 2.51
N VAL A 303 1.91 -12.57 2.80
CA VAL A 303 2.80 -12.93 3.92
C VAL A 303 2.08 -12.80 5.26
N HIS A 304 1.32 -11.72 5.44
CA HIS A 304 0.50 -11.50 6.64
C HIS A 304 -0.55 -12.59 6.85
N ASP A 305 -1.22 -13.05 5.79
CA ASP A 305 -2.21 -14.11 5.90
C ASP A 305 -1.58 -15.47 6.23
N VAL A 306 -0.43 -15.80 5.64
CA VAL A 306 0.32 -17.00 6.05
C VAL A 306 0.75 -16.93 7.51
N PHE A 307 1.22 -15.77 7.97
CA PHE A 307 1.51 -15.56 9.39
C PHE A 307 0.28 -15.83 10.26
N ARG A 308 -0.89 -15.26 9.89
CA ARG A 308 -2.16 -15.47 10.61
C ARG A 308 -2.56 -16.93 10.64
N ASP A 309 -2.40 -17.65 9.53
CA ASP A 309 -2.71 -19.07 9.43
C ASP A 309 -1.82 -19.91 10.36
N ILE A 310 -0.52 -19.60 10.44
CA ILE A 310 0.41 -20.25 11.37
C ILE A 310 -0.01 -20.04 12.82
N VAL A 311 -0.29 -18.80 13.21
CA VAL A 311 -0.74 -18.48 14.58
C VAL A 311 -2.07 -19.16 14.87
N LYS A 312 -3.03 -19.12 13.95
CA LYS A 312 -4.32 -19.81 14.09
C LYS A 312 -4.15 -21.33 14.26
N ALA A 313 -3.27 -21.96 13.50
CA ALA A 313 -2.98 -23.40 13.60
C ALA A 313 -2.36 -23.78 14.97
N SER A 314 -1.62 -22.86 15.59
CA SER A 314 -1.07 -23.06 16.94
C SER A 314 -2.12 -23.06 18.06
N LYS A 315 -3.30 -22.46 17.80
CA LYS A 315 -4.35 -22.19 18.80
C LYS A 315 -3.90 -21.31 19.98
N LYS A 316 -2.76 -20.64 19.84
CA LYS A 316 -2.19 -19.68 20.80
C LYS A 316 -2.24 -18.27 20.21
N ARG A 317 -2.15 -17.23 21.05
CA ARG A 317 -1.78 -15.89 20.58
C ARG A 317 -0.30 -15.88 20.17
N PHE A 318 0.11 -14.96 19.32
CA PHE A 318 1.52 -14.92 18.87
C PHE A 318 2.53 -14.82 20.02
N ASN A 319 2.28 -13.99 21.04
CA ASN A 319 3.19 -13.90 22.19
C ASN A 319 3.32 -15.23 22.96
N GLU A 320 2.21 -15.95 23.15
CA GLU A 320 2.15 -17.27 23.80
C GLU A 320 2.76 -18.38 22.93
N LEU A 321 2.73 -18.21 21.61
CA LEU A 321 3.42 -19.10 20.68
C LEU A 321 4.93 -18.94 20.81
N MET A 322 5.42 -17.71 20.90
CA MET A 322 6.86 -17.45 20.95
C MET A 322 7.49 -17.74 22.31
N PHE A 323 6.74 -17.62 23.41
CA PHE A 323 7.23 -17.76 24.78
C PHE A 323 6.26 -18.54 25.67
N ALA A 324 6.81 -19.48 26.46
CA ALA A 324 6.05 -20.21 27.47
C ALA A 324 5.54 -19.27 28.59
N ASP A 325 6.40 -18.38 29.09
CA ASP A 325 6.07 -17.32 30.04
C ASP A 325 5.89 -16.00 29.28
N ALA A 326 4.66 -15.74 28.82
CA ALA A 326 4.39 -14.65 27.91
C ALA A 326 4.49 -13.27 28.60
N GLY A 327 5.65 -12.61 28.44
CA GLY A 327 5.88 -11.21 28.80
C GLY A 327 5.22 -10.21 27.85
N LEU A 328 5.25 -8.92 28.24
CA LEU A 328 4.64 -7.84 27.47
C LEU A 328 5.46 -7.46 26.22
N ARG A 329 4.79 -7.60 25.07
CA ARG A 329 5.03 -6.92 23.78
C ARG A 329 6.24 -7.43 22.99
N VAL A 330 5.93 -8.02 21.84
CA VAL A 330 6.92 -8.66 20.95
C VAL A 330 7.04 -8.05 19.53
N PRO A 331 7.04 -6.72 19.31
CA PRO A 331 7.11 -6.14 17.96
C PRO A 331 8.31 -6.65 17.15
N ARG A 332 9.49 -6.69 17.77
CA ARG A 332 10.73 -7.12 17.09
C ARG A 332 10.74 -8.61 16.76
N TYR A 333 10.16 -9.47 17.61
CA TYR A 333 9.99 -10.89 17.28
C TYR A 333 9.00 -11.07 16.12
N PHE A 334 7.90 -10.30 16.12
CA PHE A 334 6.99 -10.27 14.99
C PHE A 334 7.72 -9.86 13.70
N GLN A 335 8.55 -8.81 13.73
CA GLN A 335 9.36 -8.41 12.58
C GLN A 335 10.28 -9.53 12.10
N SER A 336 10.97 -10.23 13.00
CA SER A 336 11.83 -11.36 12.63
C SER A 336 11.06 -12.49 11.95
N VAL A 337 9.88 -12.85 12.46
CA VAL A 337 9.05 -13.90 11.85
C VAL A 337 8.45 -13.43 10.52
N PHE A 338 7.90 -12.22 10.47
CA PHE A 338 7.31 -11.67 9.25
C PHE A 338 8.35 -11.55 8.13
N LEU A 339 9.53 -11.01 8.43
CA LEU A 339 10.61 -10.86 7.44
C LEU A 339 11.21 -12.21 7.03
N ALA A 340 11.25 -13.21 7.90
CA ALA A 340 11.62 -14.58 7.50
C ALA A 340 10.60 -15.21 6.55
N LEU A 341 9.30 -14.99 6.78
CA LEU A 341 8.25 -15.41 5.84
C LEU A 341 8.36 -14.64 4.52
N TRP A 342 8.67 -13.34 4.55
CA TRP A 342 8.94 -12.56 3.35
C TRP A 342 10.11 -13.15 2.53
N GLU A 343 11.23 -13.45 3.18
CA GLU A 343 12.38 -14.09 2.52
C GLU A 343 11.99 -15.42 1.86
N LEU A 344 11.26 -16.29 2.57
CA LEU A 344 10.82 -17.58 2.02
C LEU A 344 9.83 -17.41 0.86
N MET A 345 8.84 -16.52 1.00
CA MET A 345 7.69 -16.46 0.10
C MET A 345 7.90 -15.56 -1.11
N VAL A 346 8.57 -14.43 -0.91
CA VAL A 346 8.75 -13.41 -1.95
C VAL A 346 10.12 -13.55 -2.59
N ASN A 347 11.20 -13.59 -1.79
CA ASN A 347 12.56 -13.63 -2.34
C ASN A 347 12.93 -15.03 -2.86
N GLU A 348 12.61 -16.10 -2.12
CA GLU A 348 12.87 -17.49 -2.54
C GLU A 348 11.71 -18.14 -3.31
N GLN A 349 10.58 -17.43 -3.45
CA GLN A 349 9.39 -17.89 -4.19
C GLN A 349 8.85 -19.25 -3.71
N LEU A 350 8.95 -19.53 -2.41
CA LEU A 350 8.42 -20.75 -1.79
C LEU A 350 6.96 -20.57 -1.38
N ILE A 351 6.25 -21.68 -1.27
CA ILE A 351 4.88 -21.73 -0.75
C ILE A 351 4.82 -22.62 0.48
N ILE A 352 4.05 -22.19 1.48
CA ILE A 352 3.79 -23.00 2.68
C ILE A 352 2.95 -24.22 2.29
N ARG A 353 3.39 -25.41 2.71
CA ARG A 353 2.68 -26.69 2.48
C ARG A 353 2.11 -27.28 3.74
N ASP A 354 2.72 -26.97 4.88
CA ASP A 354 2.29 -27.50 6.18
C ASP A 354 2.31 -26.39 7.24
N VAL A 355 1.15 -25.74 7.40
CA VAL A 355 0.94 -24.68 8.38
C VAL A 355 1.08 -25.21 9.82
N ASN A 356 0.67 -26.45 10.08
CA ASN A 356 0.77 -27.04 11.42
C ASN A 356 2.23 -27.31 11.81
N LYS A 357 3.04 -27.76 10.86
CA LYS A 357 4.48 -27.95 11.06
C LYS A 357 5.18 -26.61 11.27
N ALA A 358 4.81 -25.57 10.53
CA ALA A 358 5.31 -24.22 10.76
C ALA A 358 4.94 -23.70 12.17
N ALA A 359 3.69 -23.90 12.60
CA ALA A 359 3.24 -23.53 13.95
C ALA A 359 4.04 -24.24 15.04
N LYS A 360 4.26 -25.56 14.91
CA LYS A 360 5.10 -26.33 15.83
C LYS A 360 6.55 -25.85 15.84
N ALA A 361 7.10 -25.44 14.69
CA ALA A 361 8.46 -24.95 14.59
C ALA A 361 8.66 -23.56 15.23
N LEU A 362 7.59 -22.75 15.33
CA LEU A 362 7.62 -21.46 16.02
C LEU A 362 7.31 -21.55 17.52
N ASP A 363 6.79 -22.68 18.00
CA ASP A 363 6.44 -22.85 19.41
C ASP A 363 7.70 -22.80 20.30
N GLY A 364 7.80 -21.78 21.16
CA GLY A 364 8.98 -21.49 21.96
C GLY A 364 10.17 -20.89 21.19
N ALA A 365 10.01 -20.55 19.90
CA ALA A 365 11.12 -20.07 19.08
C ALA A 365 11.66 -18.69 19.50
N GLY A 366 10.97 -17.98 20.41
CA GLY A 366 11.42 -16.72 20.97
C GLY A 366 12.76 -16.82 21.70
N GLU A 367 13.09 -17.98 22.28
CA GLU A 367 14.37 -18.26 22.93
C GLU A 367 15.56 -18.24 21.96
N ASN A 368 15.30 -18.49 20.67
CA ASN A 368 16.32 -18.52 19.62
C ASN A 368 16.56 -17.14 18.97
N ILE A 369 15.76 -16.12 19.35
CA ILE A 369 15.83 -14.79 18.75
C ILE A 369 16.48 -13.84 19.75
N SER A 370 17.64 -13.30 19.38
CA SER A 370 18.39 -12.38 20.23
C SER A 370 17.92 -10.95 20.02
N ILE A 371 17.29 -10.36 21.03
CA ILE A 371 16.88 -8.96 21.00
C ILE A 371 17.76 -8.19 21.99
N GLY A 372 18.63 -7.34 21.47
CA GLY A 372 19.50 -6.50 22.29
C GLY A 372 18.70 -5.66 23.30
N GLY A 373 19.16 -5.66 24.56
CA GLY A 373 18.50 -4.97 25.67
C GLY A 373 18.58 -3.45 25.56
N GLY A 374 17.42 -2.80 25.39
CA GLY A 374 17.15 -1.46 25.92
C GLY A 374 17.61 -0.22 25.14
N GLY A 375 18.45 -0.33 24.11
CA GLY A 375 19.03 0.85 23.42
C GLY A 375 18.16 1.54 22.36
N GLY A 376 16.88 1.14 22.19
CA GLY A 376 15.97 1.68 21.16
C GLY A 376 16.28 1.26 19.71
N ARG A 377 17.56 1.06 19.37
CA ARG A 377 18.02 0.60 18.05
C ARG A 377 18.05 -0.94 17.98
N PHE A 378 17.69 -1.50 16.82
CA PHE A 378 17.86 -2.91 16.48
C PHE A 378 18.68 -2.97 15.19
N SER A 379 19.94 -3.39 15.30
CA SER A 379 20.93 -3.27 14.23
C SER A 379 20.53 -4.06 12.98
N ALA A 380 21.05 -3.69 11.81
CA ALA A 380 20.79 -4.44 10.57
C ALA A 380 21.30 -5.89 10.69
N ASP A 381 22.50 -6.08 11.23
CA ASP A 381 23.11 -7.40 11.43
C ASP A 381 22.31 -8.29 12.38
N ASP A 382 21.80 -7.74 13.50
CA ASP A 382 21.00 -8.53 14.45
C ASP A 382 19.63 -8.88 13.84
N ARG A 383 19.03 -7.96 13.06
CA ARG A 383 17.81 -8.26 12.29
C ARG A 383 18.06 -9.43 11.34
N GLU A 384 19.13 -9.36 10.55
CA GLU A 384 19.49 -10.38 9.58
C GLU A 384 19.73 -11.73 10.24
N LYS A 385 20.53 -11.79 11.31
CA LYS A 385 20.75 -13.02 12.10
C LYS A 385 19.44 -13.64 12.58
N ASN A 386 18.56 -12.84 13.17
CA ASN A 386 17.27 -13.33 13.68
C ASN A 386 16.37 -13.83 12.55
N ILE A 387 16.36 -13.14 11.40
CA ILE A 387 15.62 -13.56 10.21
C ILE A 387 16.15 -14.90 9.70
N THR A 388 17.48 -15.07 9.61
CA THR A 388 18.11 -16.33 9.19
C THR A 388 17.75 -17.49 10.11
N VAL A 389 17.76 -17.27 11.44
CA VAL A 389 17.37 -18.29 12.42
C VAL A 389 15.92 -18.73 12.20
N VAL A 390 14.98 -17.77 12.14
CA VAL A 390 13.56 -18.10 11.98
C VAL A 390 13.28 -18.75 10.62
N LYS A 391 13.93 -18.28 9.56
CA LYS A 391 13.87 -18.89 8.24
C LYS A 391 14.30 -20.36 8.28
N GLY A 392 15.40 -20.68 8.97
CA GLY A 392 15.88 -22.04 9.14
C GLY A 392 14.87 -22.96 9.85
N LEU A 393 14.15 -22.44 10.85
CA LEU A 393 13.07 -23.17 11.54
C LEU A 393 11.89 -23.46 10.61
N LEU A 394 11.50 -22.46 9.80
CA LEU A 394 10.32 -22.53 8.93
C LEU A 394 10.57 -23.29 7.63
N GLN A 395 11.80 -23.32 7.11
CA GLN A 395 12.13 -23.84 5.77
C GLN A 395 11.50 -25.21 5.46
N LYS A 396 11.49 -26.13 6.43
CA LYS A 396 10.98 -27.51 6.27
C LYS A 396 9.46 -27.59 6.07
N SER A 397 8.74 -26.50 6.24
CA SER A 397 7.30 -26.37 6.03
C SER A 397 6.94 -25.78 4.67
N PHE A 398 7.96 -25.36 3.90
CA PHE A 398 7.85 -24.73 2.60
C PHE A 398 8.37 -25.64 1.49
N SER A 399 7.89 -25.42 0.26
CA SER A 399 8.40 -26.09 -0.95
C SER A 399 8.47 -25.11 -2.11
N LYS A 400 9.28 -25.41 -3.14
CA LYS A 400 9.23 -24.67 -4.40
C LYS A 400 7.81 -24.65 -4.96
N ARG A 401 7.41 -23.49 -5.45
CA ARG A 401 6.13 -23.28 -6.09
C ARG A 401 6.13 -23.92 -7.49
N LYS A 402 5.06 -24.63 -7.86
CA LYS A 402 4.91 -25.27 -9.18
C LYS A 402 4.31 -24.34 -10.24
N GLN A 403 3.59 -23.29 -9.84
CA GLN A 403 2.96 -22.27 -10.70
C GLN A 403 3.14 -20.89 -10.08
N ASN A 404 3.59 -19.90 -10.85
CA ASN A 404 3.77 -18.53 -10.36
C ASN A 404 2.43 -17.94 -9.87
N ASP A 405 2.39 -17.55 -8.59
CA ASP A 405 1.26 -16.88 -7.96
C ASP A 405 1.41 -15.37 -8.16
N PRO A 406 0.47 -14.73 -8.87
CA PRO A 406 0.53 -13.29 -9.15
C PRO A 406 0.61 -12.43 -7.89
N ALA A 407 0.09 -12.89 -6.74
CA ALA A 407 0.09 -12.12 -5.50
C ALA A 407 1.47 -12.06 -4.82
N LEU A 408 2.38 -12.98 -5.17
CA LEU A 408 3.69 -13.14 -4.52
C LEU A 408 4.87 -12.99 -5.48
N SER A 409 4.65 -12.96 -6.79
CA SER A 409 5.72 -12.78 -7.77
C SER A 409 6.17 -11.31 -7.84
N SER A 410 7.35 -10.99 -7.30
CA SER A 410 8.05 -9.75 -7.64
C SER A 410 8.82 -9.96 -8.95
N TRP A 411 8.21 -9.58 -10.08
CA TRP A 411 8.88 -9.68 -11.38
C TRP A 411 10.00 -8.66 -11.57
N THR A 412 10.19 -7.70 -10.65
CA THR A 412 11.23 -6.68 -10.76
C THR A 412 12.63 -7.29 -10.84
N THR A 413 12.98 -8.17 -9.90
CA THR A 413 14.31 -8.80 -9.87
C THR A 413 14.48 -9.80 -11.02
N GLU A 414 13.43 -10.55 -11.35
CA GLU A 414 13.46 -11.47 -12.49
C GLU A 414 13.64 -10.70 -13.82
N PHE A 415 12.96 -9.57 -13.98
CA PHE A 415 13.11 -8.68 -15.12
C PHE A 415 14.52 -8.10 -15.21
N GLU A 416 15.07 -7.57 -14.12
CA GLU A 416 16.46 -7.09 -14.10
C GLU A 416 17.46 -8.21 -14.43
N ASN A 417 17.26 -9.42 -13.90
CA ASN A 417 18.08 -10.58 -14.24
C ASN A 417 17.99 -10.94 -15.73
N ILE A 418 16.78 -10.91 -16.31
CA ILE A 418 16.56 -11.12 -17.75
C ILE A 418 17.33 -10.06 -18.57
N LEU A 419 17.24 -8.78 -18.18
CA LEU A 419 18.00 -7.70 -18.81
C LEU A 419 19.51 -7.94 -18.71
N MET A 420 20.00 -8.41 -17.56
CA MET A 420 21.42 -8.69 -17.36
C MET A 420 21.90 -9.95 -18.11
N GLN A 421 21.09 -11.01 -18.21
CA GLN A 421 21.42 -12.21 -18.99
C GLN A 421 21.46 -11.93 -20.50
N SER A 422 20.68 -10.95 -20.95
CA SER A 422 20.70 -10.43 -22.32
C SER A 422 22.08 -9.92 -22.78
N TYR A 423 23.01 -9.61 -21.86
CA TYR A 423 24.37 -9.22 -22.23
C TYR A 423 25.17 -10.39 -22.82
N THR A 424 25.00 -11.59 -22.28
CA THR A 424 25.77 -12.78 -22.64
C THR A 424 25.06 -13.67 -23.67
N GLU A 425 23.72 -13.64 -23.72
CA GLU A 425 22.91 -14.59 -24.49
C GLU A 425 22.02 -13.91 -25.54
N GLN A 426 22.57 -13.01 -26.35
CA GLN A 426 21.81 -12.14 -27.27
C GLN A 426 20.85 -12.85 -28.24
N THR A 427 21.08 -14.13 -28.54
CA THR A 427 20.19 -14.94 -29.39
C THR A 427 18.86 -15.29 -28.72
N LEU A 428 18.76 -15.23 -27.39
CA LEU A 428 17.60 -15.65 -26.61
C LEU A 428 16.74 -14.48 -26.10
N TYR A 429 17.15 -13.23 -26.36
CA TYR A 429 16.42 -12.03 -25.91
C TYR A 429 16.16 -11.07 -27.07
N ASP A 430 14.98 -10.46 -27.10
CA ASP A 430 14.61 -9.36 -27.99
C ASP A 430 13.82 -8.30 -27.22
N PHE A 431 14.01 -7.03 -27.58
CA PHE A 431 13.34 -5.90 -26.95
C PHE A 431 12.47 -5.19 -27.98
N LYS A 432 11.34 -4.63 -27.56
CA LYS A 432 10.43 -3.87 -28.41
C LYS A 432 9.87 -2.71 -27.62
N GLN A 433 9.73 -1.55 -28.25
CA GLN A 433 9.23 -0.33 -27.59
C GLN A 433 7.74 -0.40 -27.24
N GLY A 434 6.97 -1.20 -27.98
CA GLY A 434 5.51 -1.21 -27.99
C GLY A 434 4.98 -1.80 -29.30
N PHE A 435 3.66 -1.80 -29.49
CA PHE A 435 3.02 -2.29 -30.72
C PHE A 435 2.26 -1.20 -31.48
N MET A 436 2.43 0.08 -31.15
CA MET A 436 1.88 1.18 -31.94
C MET A 436 2.95 1.77 -32.86
N LEU A 437 2.51 2.20 -34.05
CA LEU A 437 3.36 2.94 -34.98
C LEU A 437 3.76 4.29 -34.37
N LEU A 438 5.05 4.57 -34.36
CA LEU A 438 5.64 5.83 -33.88
C LEU A 438 5.64 6.94 -34.95
N ASP A 439 4.66 6.92 -35.86
CA ASP A 439 4.42 7.92 -36.90
C ASP A 439 3.38 8.98 -36.49
N GLY A 440 2.74 8.81 -35.32
CA GLY A 440 1.68 9.68 -34.80
C GLY A 440 0.27 9.24 -35.17
N SER A 441 0.10 8.17 -35.95
CA SER A 441 -1.21 7.65 -36.32
C SER A 441 -1.92 6.85 -35.22
N ALA A 442 -1.18 6.46 -34.17
CA ALA A 442 -1.66 5.58 -33.09
C ALA A 442 -2.31 4.27 -33.60
N LYS A 443 -1.86 3.78 -34.75
CA LYS A 443 -2.29 2.50 -35.32
C LYS A 443 -1.42 1.36 -34.79
N PHE A 444 -2.04 0.20 -34.61
CA PHE A 444 -1.36 -1.02 -34.20
C PHE A 444 -0.46 -1.53 -35.35
N ASP A 445 0.79 -1.83 -35.04
CA ASP A 445 1.81 -2.37 -35.93
C ASP A 445 1.72 -3.90 -35.96
N GLU A 446 0.75 -4.40 -36.73
CA GLU A 446 0.52 -5.85 -36.91
C GLU A 446 1.78 -6.58 -37.44
N PRO A 447 2.54 -6.02 -38.42
CA PRO A 447 3.81 -6.62 -38.85
C PRO A 447 4.85 -6.78 -37.72
N LEU A 448 4.99 -5.78 -36.85
CA LEU A 448 5.89 -5.87 -35.70
C LEU A 448 5.42 -6.95 -34.71
N PHE A 449 4.10 -7.02 -34.47
CA PHE A 449 3.49 -8.02 -33.60
C PHE A 449 3.76 -9.44 -34.13
N GLU A 450 3.54 -9.70 -35.42
CA GLU A 450 3.87 -10.99 -36.04
C GLU A 450 5.37 -11.32 -35.94
N LYS A 451 6.23 -10.32 -36.12
CA LYS A 451 7.68 -10.48 -35.99
C LYS A 451 8.08 -10.96 -34.60
N VAL A 452 7.38 -10.57 -33.53
CA VAL A 452 7.65 -11.07 -32.16
C VAL A 452 7.49 -12.59 -32.07
N PHE A 453 6.41 -13.15 -32.61
CA PHE A 453 6.17 -14.60 -32.55
C PHE A 453 7.09 -15.37 -33.48
N LYS A 454 7.44 -14.80 -34.63
CA LYS A 454 8.51 -15.33 -35.48
C LYS A 454 9.85 -15.39 -34.75
N THR A 455 10.19 -14.35 -33.97
CA THR A 455 11.38 -14.30 -33.13
C THR A 455 11.35 -15.41 -32.07
N LEU A 456 10.24 -15.56 -31.35
CA LEU A 456 10.09 -16.60 -30.32
C LEU A 456 10.21 -18.00 -30.92
N ALA A 457 9.59 -18.27 -32.08
CA ALA A 457 9.76 -19.54 -32.78
C ALA A 457 11.23 -19.81 -33.14
N ALA A 458 11.96 -18.80 -33.61
CA ALA A 458 13.38 -18.91 -33.92
C ALA A 458 14.26 -19.17 -32.69
N MET A 459 13.91 -18.59 -31.54
CA MET A 459 14.59 -18.84 -30.25
C MET A 459 14.34 -20.27 -29.76
N ALA A 460 13.09 -20.75 -29.86
CA ALA A 460 12.76 -22.12 -29.48
C ALA A 460 13.52 -23.16 -30.32
N ASN A 461 13.78 -22.86 -31.61
CA ASN A 461 14.51 -23.74 -32.53
C ASN A 461 16.03 -23.85 -32.28
N GLN A 462 16.59 -23.15 -31.28
CA GLN A 462 17.98 -23.34 -30.87
C GLN A 462 18.21 -24.76 -30.33
N GLY A 463 17.21 -25.36 -29.70
CA GLY A 463 17.24 -26.74 -29.22
C GLY A 463 16.39 -26.97 -27.98
N PRO A 464 16.28 -28.22 -27.53
CA PRO A 464 15.50 -28.58 -26.35
C PRO A 464 16.00 -27.86 -25.09
N GLY A 465 15.06 -27.32 -24.31
CA GLY A 465 15.37 -26.56 -23.10
C GLY A 465 15.82 -25.11 -23.34
N ALA A 466 15.90 -24.65 -24.60
CA ALA A 466 16.14 -23.24 -24.90
C ALA A 466 14.99 -22.38 -24.37
N VAL A 467 15.32 -21.29 -23.69
CA VAL A 467 14.34 -20.33 -23.15
C VAL A 467 14.54 -18.98 -23.83
N GLY A 468 13.53 -18.52 -24.56
CA GLY A 468 13.55 -17.25 -25.27
C GLY A 468 12.61 -16.22 -24.66
N TYR A 469 13.00 -14.96 -24.69
CA TYR A 469 12.22 -13.83 -24.17
C TYR A 469 12.07 -12.73 -25.22
N VAL A 470 10.86 -12.20 -25.34
CA VAL A 470 10.63 -10.90 -26.00
C VAL A 470 9.95 -9.97 -25.01
N ILE A 471 10.59 -8.84 -24.73
CA ILE A 471 10.11 -7.86 -23.75
C ILE A 471 9.63 -6.60 -24.50
N VAL A 472 8.38 -6.23 -24.25
CA VAL A 472 7.73 -5.07 -24.85
C VAL A 472 7.59 -3.95 -23.83
N GLY A 473 7.90 -2.73 -24.27
CA GLY A 473 8.06 -1.51 -23.47
C GLY A 473 9.52 -1.17 -23.13
N VAL A 474 10.48 -1.76 -23.85
CA VAL A 474 11.91 -1.38 -23.81
C VAL A 474 12.30 -0.92 -25.20
N ALA A 475 12.73 0.34 -25.33
CA ALA A 475 13.12 0.90 -26.62
C ALA A 475 14.40 0.24 -27.16
N ASP A 476 14.39 -0.06 -28.45
CA ASP A 476 15.53 -0.66 -29.16
C ASP A 476 16.77 0.25 -29.13
N ASP A 477 16.56 1.57 -29.23
CA ASP A 477 17.62 2.57 -29.20
C ASP A 477 17.15 3.93 -28.62
N ALA A 478 18.11 4.83 -28.41
CA ALA A 478 17.85 6.17 -27.90
C ALA A 478 16.97 7.03 -28.82
N LYS A 479 17.00 6.80 -30.14
CA LYS A 479 16.16 7.52 -31.10
C LYS A 479 14.68 7.15 -30.91
N THR A 480 14.42 5.87 -30.68
CA THR A 480 13.08 5.32 -30.42
C THR A 480 12.52 5.85 -29.10
N ALA A 481 13.32 5.84 -28.03
CA ALA A 481 12.95 6.42 -26.75
C ALA A 481 12.64 7.93 -26.86
N ALA A 482 13.49 8.68 -27.58
CA ALA A 482 13.26 10.10 -27.82
C ALA A 482 11.98 10.36 -28.65
N ARG A 483 11.68 9.49 -29.62
CA ARG A 483 10.46 9.59 -30.43
C ARG A 483 9.21 9.39 -29.57
N ILE A 484 9.21 8.41 -28.67
CA ILE A 484 8.11 8.17 -27.71
C ILE A 484 7.92 9.39 -26.80
N LYS A 485 9.03 9.96 -26.28
CA LYS A 485 8.98 11.18 -25.47
C LYS A 485 8.35 12.35 -26.23
N ASN A 486 8.70 12.53 -27.51
CA ASN A 486 8.17 13.62 -28.32
C ASN A 486 6.69 13.44 -28.68
N LEU A 487 6.23 12.22 -28.96
CA LEU A 487 4.85 11.96 -29.35
C LEU A 487 3.89 11.91 -28.15
N TYR A 488 4.34 11.33 -27.03
CA TYR A 488 3.46 10.98 -25.90
C TYR A 488 3.86 11.64 -24.58
N GLY A 489 4.93 12.44 -24.54
CA GLY A 489 5.44 13.04 -23.31
C GLY A 489 6.09 12.03 -22.34
N VAL A 490 6.33 10.80 -22.79
CA VAL A 490 6.82 9.70 -21.95
C VAL A 490 8.34 9.61 -22.00
N GLY A 491 9.01 9.99 -20.91
CA GLY A 491 10.44 9.78 -20.73
C GLY A 491 10.79 8.32 -20.41
N ALA A 492 11.89 7.82 -20.99
CA ALA A 492 12.42 6.49 -20.68
C ALA A 492 13.06 6.45 -19.29
N ILE A 493 12.94 5.30 -18.64
CA ILE A 493 13.63 4.96 -17.39
C ILE A 493 14.89 4.20 -17.76
N GLU A 494 16.03 4.71 -17.35
CA GLU A 494 17.33 4.11 -17.65
C GLU A 494 17.66 3.03 -16.64
N TYR A 495 17.96 1.83 -17.13
CA TYR A 495 18.55 0.75 -16.34
C TYR A 495 19.74 0.19 -17.10
N GLN A 496 20.95 0.49 -16.62
CA GLN A 496 22.18 0.21 -17.35
C GLN A 496 22.11 0.80 -18.77
N ARG A 497 22.16 -0.03 -19.82
CA ARG A 497 22.01 0.42 -21.23
C ARG A 497 20.57 0.42 -21.74
N PHE A 498 19.62 -0.10 -20.97
CA PHE A 498 18.24 -0.29 -21.42
C PHE A 498 17.41 0.96 -21.16
N LEU A 499 16.56 1.30 -22.15
CA LEU A 499 15.67 2.45 -22.11
C LEU A 499 14.23 1.97 -21.99
N ILE A 500 13.71 1.97 -20.76
CA ILE A 500 12.42 1.39 -20.43
C ILE A 500 11.33 2.47 -20.60
N THR A 501 10.55 2.36 -21.67
CA THR A 501 9.50 3.33 -22.01
C THR A 501 8.12 2.94 -21.49
N GLY A 502 7.90 1.64 -21.28
CA GLY A 502 6.59 1.07 -20.98
C GLY A 502 5.60 1.16 -22.14
N ILE A 503 4.43 0.56 -21.96
CA ILE A 503 3.34 0.50 -22.96
C ILE A 503 2.09 1.29 -22.55
N ASP A 504 2.10 1.97 -21.40
CA ASP A 504 0.93 2.66 -20.85
C ASP A 504 0.37 3.73 -21.80
N HIS A 505 1.25 4.39 -22.55
CA HIS A 505 0.89 5.43 -23.51
C HIS A 505 0.12 4.89 -24.72
N GLU A 506 0.36 3.64 -25.10
CA GLU A 506 -0.37 2.97 -26.20
C GLU A 506 -1.81 2.62 -25.78
N ALA A 507 -2.02 2.41 -24.48
CA ALA A 507 -3.31 2.05 -23.91
C ALA A 507 -4.18 3.28 -23.53
N ALA A 508 -3.63 4.49 -23.56
CA ALA A 508 -4.27 5.68 -23.00
C ALA A 508 -5.62 6.04 -23.63
N GLY A 509 -5.82 5.71 -24.92
CA GLY A 509 -7.06 5.98 -25.66
C GLY A 509 -8.11 4.86 -25.61
N LEU A 510 -7.84 3.74 -24.93
CA LEU A 510 -8.74 2.58 -24.89
C LEU A 510 -9.67 2.61 -23.66
N PRO A 511 -10.92 2.11 -23.79
CA PRO A 511 -11.78 1.89 -22.62
C PRO A 511 -11.10 0.93 -21.65
N LYS A 512 -11.12 1.21 -20.34
CA LYS A 512 -10.35 0.46 -19.31
C LYS A 512 -8.82 0.44 -19.52
N LYS A 513 -8.29 1.29 -20.41
CA LYS A 513 -6.86 1.53 -20.65
C LYS A 513 -6.04 0.24 -20.84
N LEU A 514 -5.19 -0.10 -19.87
CA LEU A 514 -4.19 -1.16 -19.93
C LEU A 514 -4.81 -2.56 -20.01
N ASP A 515 -5.92 -2.82 -19.31
CA ASP A 515 -6.55 -4.13 -19.28
C ASP A 515 -7.10 -4.51 -20.66
N SER A 516 -7.77 -3.58 -21.32
CA SER A 516 -8.28 -3.79 -22.69
C SER A 516 -7.15 -3.93 -23.70
N TYR A 517 -6.06 -3.18 -23.50
CA TYR A 517 -4.89 -3.29 -24.36
C TYR A 517 -4.23 -4.67 -24.25
N PHE A 518 -3.97 -5.13 -23.01
CA PHE A 518 -3.40 -6.44 -22.75
C PHE A 518 -4.32 -7.56 -23.21
N HIS A 519 -5.64 -7.42 -23.00
CA HIS A 519 -6.61 -8.36 -23.55
C HIS A 519 -6.52 -8.45 -25.09
N GLY A 520 -6.44 -7.31 -25.77
CA GLY A 520 -6.25 -7.25 -27.23
C GLY A 520 -4.95 -7.92 -27.71
N ILE A 521 -3.87 -7.84 -26.93
CA ILE A 521 -2.62 -8.56 -27.17
C ILE A 521 -2.83 -10.08 -27.03
N THR A 522 -3.49 -10.53 -25.95
CA THR A 522 -3.73 -11.96 -25.71
C THR A 522 -4.64 -12.60 -26.77
N GLN A 523 -5.64 -11.86 -27.26
CA GLN A 523 -6.50 -12.32 -28.37
C GLN A 523 -5.70 -12.51 -29.66
N ARG A 524 -4.84 -11.55 -30.02
CA ARG A 524 -3.97 -11.68 -31.20
C ARG A 524 -2.96 -12.81 -31.06
N LEU A 525 -2.40 -13.03 -29.87
CA LEU A 525 -1.53 -14.17 -29.60
C LEU A 525 -2.26 -15.50 -29.83
N ALA A 526 -3.52 -15.62 -29.37
CA ALA A 526 -4.33 -16.82 -29.61
C ALA A 526 -4.60 -17.07 -31.10
N ALA A 527 -4.66 -16.02 -31.91
CA ALA A 527 -4.80 -16.09 -33.37
C ALA A 527 -3.46 -16.27 -34.12
N SER A 528 -2.32 -16.28 -33.43
CA SER A 528 -1.00 -16.37 -34.08
C SER A 528 -0.82 -17.72 -34.80
N GLN A 529 -0.16 -17.67 -35.95
CA GLN A 529 0.14 -18.84 -36.80
C GLN A 529 1.50 -19.40 -36.45
N MET A 530 1.57 -20.12 -35.32
CA MET A 530 2.78 -20.84 -34.89
C MET A 530 2.38 -22.21 -34.34
N SER A 531 3.37 -23.06 -34.05
CA SER A 531 3.10 -24.38 -33.47
C SER A 531 2.19 -24.30 -32.24
N GLU A 532 1.20 -25.19 -32.18
CA GLU A 532 0.14 -25.14 -31.17
C GLU A 532 0.70 -25.21 -29.74
N TRP A 533 1.70 -26.08 -29.51
CA TRP A 533 2.36 -26.22 -28.22
C TRP A 533 3.00 -24.90 -27.76
N ALA A 534 3.68 -24.20 -28.67
CA ALA A 534 4.39 -22.96 -28.38
C ALA A 534 3.38 -21.84 -28.10
N ARG A 535 2.35 -21.73 -28.95
CA ARG A 535 1.26 -20.76 -28.75
C ARG A 535 0.57 -20.95 -27.41
N ALA A 536 0.23 -22.20 -27.05
CA ALA A 536 -0.43 -22.52 -25.79
C ALA A 536 0.48 -22.25 -24.57
N GLN A 537 1.79 -22.51 -24.69
CA GLN A 537 2.75 -22.21 -23.63
C GLN A 537 2.96 -20.71 -23.45
N ILE A 538 3.21 -19.96 -24.54
CA ILE A 538 3.38 -18.50 -24.50
C ILE A 538 2.11 -17.84 -23.95
N ALA A 539 0.91 -18.28 -24.34
CA ALA A 539 -0.35 -17.73 -23.82
C ALA A 539 -0.54 -17.97 -22.31
N ARG A 540 0.00 -19.08 -21.78
CA ARG A 540 -0.03 -19.38 -20.34
C ARG A 540 1.00 -18.55 -19.56
N ASP A 541 2.14 -18.26 -20.18
CA ASP A 541 3.30 -17.67 -19.50
C ASP A 541 3.51 -16.19 -19.82
N VAL A 542 2.75 -15.59 -20.74
CA VAL A 542 2.78 -14.14 -20.99
C VAL A 542 2.40 -13.38 -19.71
N ARG A 543 3.14 -12.30 -19.42
CA ARG A 543 2.94 -11.49 -18.22
C ARG A 543 2.92 -10.01 -18.54
N LEU A 544 2.07 -9.28 -17.83
CA LEU A 544 2.08 -7.84 -17.73
C LEU A 544 2.70 -7.48 -16.37
N ILE A 545 3.82 -6.76 -16.38
CA ILE A 545 4.55 -6.37 -15.16
C ILE A 545 4.63 -4.86 -15.05
N SER A 546 4.83 -4.33 -13.84
CA SER A 546 5.13 -2.91 -13.62
C SER A 546 6.58 -2.74 -13.17
N TYR A 547 7.27 -1.75 -13.73
CA TYR A 547 8.64 -1.39 -13.36
C TYR A 547 8.77 0.14 -13.32
N PHE A 548 9.00 0.72 -12.13
CA PHE A 548 8.99 2.18 -11.91
C PHE A 548 7.73 2.88 -12.50
N GLY A 549 6.57 2.25 -12.32
CA GLY A 549 5.29 2.76 -12.85
C GLY A 549 5.13 2.64 -14.37
N ARG A 550 6.02 1.92 -15.07
CA ARG A 550 5.89 1.56 -16.48
C ARG A 550 5.37 0.14 -16.62
N SER A 551 4.31 -0.04 -17.37
CA SER A 551 3.78 -1.36 -17.69
C SER A 551 4.58 -1.98 -18.84
N LEU A 552 4.94 -3.26 -18.72
CA LEU A 552 5.74 -4.02 -19.67
C LEU A 552 5.08 -5.38 -19.95
N VAL A 553 5.18 -5.87 -21.19
CA VAL A 553 4.72 -7.22 -21.53
C VAL A 553 5.91 -8.12 -21.78
N ILE A 554 5.97 -9.25 -21.08
CA ILE A 554 7.00 -10.27 -21.25
C ILE A 554 6.36 -11.48 -21.93
N PHE A 555 6.84 -11.80 -23.13
CA PHE A 555 6.58 -13.08 -23.79
C PHE A 555 7.76 -14.01 -23.52
N LYS A 556 7.44 -15.25 -23.11
CA LYS A 556 8.42 -16.29 -22.82
C LYS A 556 8.08 -17.55 -23.60
N VAL A 557 9.06 -18.11 -24.28
CA VAL A 557 8.97 -19.43 -24.93
C VAL A 557 9.97 -20.40 -24.32
N GLU A 558 9.52 -21.59 -23.95
CA GLU A 558 10.39 -22.68 -23.49
C GLU A 558 10.33 -23.84 -24.49
N ALA A 559 11.46 -24.16 -25.11
CA ALA A 559 11.54 -25.19 -26.13
C ALA A 559 11.30 -26.58 -25.55
N GLY A 560 10.26 -27.26 -26.05
CA GLY A 560 9.92 -28.63 -25.68
C GLY A 560 10.72 -29.68 -26.45
N HIS A 561 10.03 -30.72 -26.91
CA HIS A 561 10.62 -31.88 -27.58
C HIS A 561 10.48 -31.86 -29.10
N GLU A 562 9.96 -30.76 -29.66
CA GLU A 562 9.77 -30.61 -31.10
C GLU A 562 10.07 -29.19 -31.56
N PRO A 563 10.48 -28.99 -32.83
CA PRO A 563 10.70 -27.66 -33.39
C PRO A 563 9.43 -26.81 -33.40
N CYS A 564 9.61 -25.49 -33.35
CA CYS A 564 8.54 -24.49 -33.45
C CYS A 564 8.50 -23.90 -34.87
N ASP A 565 7.40 -24.11 -35.58
CA ASP A 565 7.12 -23.43 -36.84
C ASP A 565 6.44 -22.06 -36.60
N PHE A 566 6.61 -21.18 -37.57
CA PHE A 566 5.83 -19.95 -37.72
C PHE A 566 5.35 -19.87 -39.17
N GLN A 567 4.03 -19.78 -39.37
CA GLN A 567 3.37 -19.80 -40.67
C GLN A 567 3.81 -20.99 -41.55
N GLY A 568 4.02 -22.17 -40.94
CA GLY A 568 4.42 -23.39 -41.64
C GLY A 568 5.89 -23.45 -42.05
N ARG A 569 6.74 -22.54 -41.55
CA ARG A 569 8.19 -22.51 -41.85
C ARG A 569 9.01 -22.47 -40.56
N TYR A 570 10.23 -22.99 -40.63
CA TYR A 570 11.16 -22.96 -39.51
C TYR A 570 12.19 -21.85 -39.66
N TYR A 571 12.49 -21.21 -38.53
CA TYR A 571 13.44 -20.12 -38.45
C TYR A 571 14.49 -20.42 -37.38
N GLU A 572 15.70 -19.90 -37.55
CA GLU A 572 16.72 -19.86 -36.51
C GLU A 572 17.26 -18.44 -36.35
N ARG A 573 17.85 -18.18 -35.18
CA ARG A 573 18.34 -16.86 -34.81
C ARG A 573 19.86 -16.89 -34.64
N HIS A 574 20.56 -15.98 -35.31
CA HIS A 574 22.01 -15.78 -35.21
C HIS A 574 22.27 -14.34 -34.77
N GLY A 575 22.67 -14.14 -33.51
CA GLY A 575 22.64 -12.82 -32.86
C GLY A 575 21.23 -12.23 -32.84
N ALA A 576 21.05 -11.05 -33.43
CA ALA A 576 19.75 -10.40 -33.59
C ALA A 576 19.03 -10.73 -34.92
N ASN A 577 19.68 -11.47 -35.83
CA ASN A 577 19.13 -11.75 -37.15
C ASN A 577 18.36 -13.07 -37.17
N ILE A 578 17.24 -13.08 -37.89
CA ILE A 578 16.39 -14.26 -38.07
C ILE A 578 16.52 -14.74 -39.51
N SER A 579 16.88 -15.99 -39.69
CA SER A 579 16.99 -16.64 -41.01
C SER A 579 16.03 -17.81 -41.12
N GLU A 580 15.41 -17.96 -42.30
CA GLU A 580 14.60 -19.14 -42.61
C GLU A 580 15.51 -20.35 -42.81
N ILE A 581 15.23 -21.44 -42.10
CA ILE A 581 15.87 -22.73 -42.36
C ILE A 581 15.24 -23.27 -43.64
N LYS A 582 16.04 -23.53 -44.67
CA LYS A 582 15.55 -24.15 -45.91
C LYS A 582 15.46 -25.67 -45.74
N GLN A 583 14.67 -26.34 -46.59
CA GLN A 583 14.42 -27.79 -46.51
C GLN A 583 15.67 -28.66 -46.26
N PRO A 584 16.85 -28.42 -46.89
CA PRO A 584 18.05 -29.21 -46.58
C PRO A 584 18.48 -29.15 -45.11
N GLY A 585 18.18 -28.06 -44.40
CA GLY A 585 18.48 -27.87 -42.99
C GLY A 585 17.47 -28.48 -42.03
N TYR A 586 16.29 -28.92 -42.51
CA TYR A 586 15.25 -29.47 -41.64
C TYR A 586 15.75 -30.70 -40.89
N ALA A 587 16.41 -31.64 -41.58
CA ALA A 587 16.94 -32.84 -40.94
C ALA A 587 17.93 -32.56 -39.80
N ALA A 588 18.67 -31.43 -39.86
CA ALA A 588 19.55 -31.01 -38.79
C ALA A 588 18.77 -30.41 -37.62
N LEU A 589 17.76 -29.57 -37.89
CA LEU A 589 16.87 -29.01 -36.88
C LEU A 589 16.17 -30.10 -36.07
N PHE A 590 15.47 -31.03 -36.74
CA PHE A 590 14.74 -32.11 -36.06
C PHE A 590 15.67 -32.99 -35.21
N ARG A 591 16.92 -33.21 -35.67
CA ARG A 591 17.93 -33.94 -34.89
C ARG A 591 18.28 -33.26 -33.56
N ARG A 592 18.24 -31.93 -33.47
CA ARG A 592 18.49 -31.19 -32.21
C ARG A 592 17.50 -31.62 -31.10
N PHE A 593 16.27 -31.98 -31.47
CA PHE A 593 15.20 -32.31 -30.53
C PHE A 593 15.08 -33.81 -30.26
N LEU A 594 15.57 -34.66 -31.16
CA LEU A 594 15.58 -36.12 -30.99
C LEU A 594 16.62 -36.59 -29.96
N SER A 595 17.72 -35.87 -29.76
CA SER A 595 18.79 -36.23 -28.81
C SER A 595 18.42 -36.01 -27.33
N ALA A 596 17.30 -35.35 -27.02
CA ALA A 596 16.87 -35.08 -25.65
C ALA A 596 16.08 -36.23 -24.99
N LYS A 597 16.02 -37.41 -25.63
CA LYS A 597 15.41 -38.64 -25.09
C LYS A 597 16.44 -39.65 -24.53
N ALA A 598 17.71 -39.29 -24.39
CA ALA A 598 18.75 -40.13 -23.80
C ALA A 598 19.01 -39.74 -22.34
#